data_AF-A0A947PCK5-F1
#
_entry.id   AF-A0A947PCK5-F1
#
_cell.length_a   1.000
_cell.length_b   1.000
_cell.length_c   1.000
_cell.angle_alpha   90.00
_cell.angle_beta   90.00
_cell.angle_gamma   90.00
#
_symmetry.space_group_name_H-M   'P 1'
#
loop_
_entity.id
_entity.type
_entity.pdbx_description
1 polymer ?
#
loop_
_entity_poly.entity_id
_entity_poly.type
_entity_poly.pdbx_seq_one_letter_code
_entity_poly.pdbx_strand_id
1 'polypeptide(L)'
;MSLSLIENFAAATGSLRVAMQSADPQAIETAMGLFRTSLDAIKAVESWERDPAVKARFGDLIEELDSSRMLACLLGDMTAQMHSAVASRDLDAPQPLYQRAR
;
A
#
# COMPACT_ATOMS: atom_id res chain seq x y z
N MET A 1 -1.90 -24.75 -14.75
CA MET A 1 -1.51 -23.91 -13.58
C MET A 1 -2.76 -23.15 -13.15
N SER A 2 -3.12 -23.08 -11.87
CA SER A 2 -4.45 -22.56 -11.53
C SER A 2 -4.47 -21.03 -11.53
N LEU A 3 -5.26 -20.47 -12.44
CA LEU A 3 -5.64 -19.05 -12.50
C LEU A 3 -5.95 -18.47 -11.10
N SER A 4 -6.48 -19.31 -10.21
CA SER A 4 -6.77 -19.00 -8.81
C SER A 4 -5.59 -18.44 -8.01
N LEU A 5 -4.34 -18.83 -8.30
CA LEU A 5 -3.18 -18.24 -7.60
C LEU A 5 -3.00 -16.76 -7.95
N ILE A 6 -3.20 -16.40 -9.21
CA ILE A 6 -3.13 -15.01 -9.68
C ILE A 6 -4.33 -14.22 -9.17
N GLU A 7 -5.52 -14.82 -9.17
CA GLU A 7 -6.72 -14.19 -8.62
C GLU A 7 -6.58 -13.92 -7.12
N ASN A 8 -5.99 -14.86 -6.37
CA ASN A 8 -5.70 -14.66 -4.95
C ASN A 8 -4.71 -13.52 -4.73
N PHE A 9 -3.68 -13.42 -5.57
CA PHE A 9 -2.71 -12.33 -5.50
C PHE A 9 -3.31 -10.98 -5.90
N ALA A 10 -4.17 -10.95 -6.92
CA ALA A 10 -4.94 -9.77 -7.30
C ALA A 10 -5.83 -9.31 -6.13
N ALA A 11 -6.56 -10.23 -5.51
CA ALA A 11 -7.42 -9.95 -4.36
C ALA A 11 -6.62 -9.45 -3.14
N ALA A 12 -5.44 -10.02 -2.88
CA ALA A 12 -4.55 -9.56 -1.81
C ALA A 12 -4.02 -8.14 -2.08
N THR A 13 -3.67 -7.86 -3.34
CA THR A 13 -3.22 -6.52 -3.78
C THR A 13 -4.34 -5.48 -3.64
N GLY A 14 -5.56 -5.82 -4.07
CA GLY A 14 -6.74 -4.96 -3.92
C GLY A 14 -7.07 -4.70 -2.45
N SER A 15 -7.02 -5.73 -1.61
CA SER A 15 -7.25 -5.62 -0.16
C SER A 15 -6.22 -4.70 0.50
N LEU A 16 -4.94 -4.82 0.12
CA LEU A 16 -3.88 -3.93 0.61
C LEU A 16 -4.11 -2.48 0.20
N ARG A 17 -4.56 -2.23 -1.04
CA ARG A 17 -4.90 -0.87 -1.48
C ARG A 17 -6.04 -0.26 -0.66
N VAL A 18 -7.10 -1.02 -0.43
CA VAL A 18 -8.24 -0.56 0.37
C VAL A 18 -7.81 -0.26 1.80
N ALA A 19 -6.98 -1.13 2.41
CA ALA A 19 -6.44 -0.91 3.74
C ALA A 19 -5.53 0.34 3.82
N MET A 20 -4.71 0.58 2.80
CA MET A 20 -3.90 1.80 2.71
C MET A 20 -4.77 3.07 2.60
N GLN A 21 -5.89 3.00 1.89
CA GLN A 21 -6.83 4.12 1.76
C GLN A 21 -7.61 4.40 3.04
N SER A 22 -7.89 3.38 3.86
CA SER A 22 -8.58 3.56 5.15
C SER A 22 -7.67 4.10 6.25
N ALA A 23 -6.34 4.17 6.01
CA ALA A 23 -5.33 4.57 6.99
C ALA A 23 -5.41 3.80 8.32
N ASP A 24 -5.91 2.56 8.29
CA ASP A 24 -6.02 1.68 9.46
C ASP A 24 -4.76 0.79 9.56
N PRO A 25 -3.89 1.01 10.57
CA PRO A 25 -2.65 0.25 10.70
C PRO A 25 -2.87 -1.27 10.83
N GLN A 26 -3.95 -1.69 11.50
CA GLN A 26 -4.23 -3.11 11.72
C GLN A 26 -4.73 -3.78 10.43
N ALA A 27 -5.56 -3.07 9.67
CA ALA A 27 -5.98 -3.52 8.34
C ALA A 27 -4.80 -3.61 7.38
N ILE A 28 -3.87 -2.64 7.42
CA ILE A 28 -2.67 -2.62 6.58
C ILE A 28 -1.77 -3.82 6.90
N GLU A 29 -1.47 -4.09 8.17
CA GLU A 29 -0.66 -5.26 8.58
C GLU A 29 -1.28 -6.58 8.12
N THR A 30 -2.59 -6.73 8.32
CA THR A 30 -3.33 -7.93 7.89
C THR A 30 -3.24 -8.12 6.37
N ALA A 31 -3.50 -7.05 5.61
CA ALA A 31 -3.46 -7.10 4.15
C ALA A 31 -2.03 -7.29 3.61
N MET A 32 -1.00 -6.75 4.27
CA MET A 32 0.41 -7.01 3.95
C MET A 32 0.77 -8.48 4.14
N GLY A 33 0.29 -9.12 5.21
CA GLY A 33 0.49 -10.55 5.44
C GLY A 33 -0.11 -11.41 4.32
N LEU A 34 -1.33 -11.09 3.89
CA LEU A 34 -1.98 -11.75 2.75
C LEU A 34 -1.20 -11.54 1.46
N PHE A 35 -0.81 -10.29 1.16
CA PHE A 35 -0.02 -9.96 -0.02
C PHE A 35 1.30 -10.74 -0.08
N ARG A 36 2.03 -10.81 1.04
CA ARG A 36 3.30 -11.54 1.11
C ARG A 36 3.12 -13.03 0.90
N THR A 37 2.09 -13.61 1.51
CA THR A 37 1.75 -15.04 1.35
C THR A 37 1.42 -15.37 -0.10
N SER A 38 0.61 -14.53 -0.76
CA SER A 38 0.27 -14.71 -2.18
C SER A 38 1.46 -14.50 -3.11
N LEU A 39 2.35 -13.55 -2.79
CA LEU A 39 3.58 -13.30 -3.55
C LEU A 39 4.53 -14.50 -3.46
N ASP A 40 4.72 -15.06 -2.27
CA ASP A 40 5.58 -16.22 -2.08
C ASP A 40 5.01 -17.45 -2.79
N ALA A 41 3.68 -17.62 -2.78
CA ALA A 41 2.99 -18.66 -3.53
C ALA A 41 3.18 -18.54 -5.06
N ILE A 42 3.20 -17.32 -5.61
CA ILE A 42 3.51 -17.07 -7.02
C ILE A 42 4.98 -17.38 -7.32
N LYS A 43 5.90 -16.90 -6.48
CA LYS A 43 7.35 -17.10 -6.68
C LYS A 43 7.74 -18.57 -6.63
N ALA A 44 7.04 -19.37 -5.83
CA ALA A 44 7.25 -20.82 -5.75
C ALA A 44 6.86 -21.55 -7.05
N VAL A 45 6.15 -20.90 -7.97
CA VAL A 45 5.76 -21.50 -9.25
C VAL A 45 6.79 -21.14 -10.31
N GLU A 46 7.62 -22.09 -10.72
CA GLU A 46 8.71 -21.84 -11.68
C GLU A 46 8.27 -21.67 -13.15
N SER A 47 6.97 -21.82 -13.47
CA SER A 47 6.49 -21.94 -14.86
C SER A 47 5.36 -21.00 -15.27
N TRP A 48 5.00 -20.02 -14.46
CA TRP A 48 3.89 -19.10 -14.76
C TRP A 48 4.10 -18.29 -16.04
N GLU A 49 5.35 -17.99 -16.39
CA GLU A 49 5.70 -17.27 -17.63
C GLU A 49 5.40 -18.06 -18.91
N ARG A 50 5.28 -19.40 -18.81
CA ARG A 50 5.06 -20.29 -19.96
C ARG A 50 3.59 -20.42 -20.33
N ASP A 51 2.68 -20.02 -19.45
CA ASP A 51 1.24 -20.04 -19.69
C ASP A 51 0.79 -18.65 -20.19
N PRO A 52 0.34 -18.52 -21.46
CA PRO A 52 -0.05 -17.23 -22.04
C PRO A 52 -1.20 -16.55 -21.30
N ALA A 53 -2.14 -17.31 -20.73
CA ALA A 53 -3.30 -16.76 -20.03
C ALA A 53 -2.89 -16.16 -18.67
N VAL A 54 -2.00 -16.87 -17.98
CA VAL A 54 -1.37 -16.42 -16.72
C VAL A 54 -0.53 -15.17 -16.97
N LYS A 55 0.28 -15.16 -18.03
CA LYS A 55 1.13 -14.02 -18.39
C LYS A 55 0.31 -12.78 -18.75
N ALA A 56 -0.76 -12.94 -19.52
CA ALA A 56 -1.68 -11.83 -19.83
C ALA A 56 -2.29 -11.25 -18.54
N ARG A 57 -2.71 -12.11 -17.61
CA ARG A 57 -3.28 -11.66 -16.35
C ARG A 57 -2.29 -10.92 -15.45
N PHE A 58 -1.01 -11.33 -15.45
CA PHE A 58 0.04 -10.55 -14.80
C PHE A 58 0.24 -9.19 -15.45
N GLY A 59 0.15 -9.11 -16.78
CA GLY A 59 0.17 -7.85 -17.53
C GLY A 59 -0.89 -6.86 -17.01
N ASP A 60 -2.14 -7.31 -16.88
CA ASP A 60 -3.23 -6.49 -16.33
C ASP A 60 -2.94 -6.00 -14.89
N LEU A 61 -2.29 -6.84 -14.09
CA LEU A 61 -2.00 -6.54 -12.69
C LEU A 61 -0.83 -5.56 -12.49
N ILE A 62 0.07 -5.41 -13.47
CA ILE A 62 1.24 -4.53 -13.34
C ILE A 62 0.80 -3.07 -13.16
N GLU A 63 -0.14 -2.57 -13.96
CA GLU A 63 -0.63 -1.20 -13.83
C GLU A 63 -1.28 -0.95 -12.46
N GLU A 64 -2.02 -1.95 -11.98
CA GLU A 64 -2.69 -1.94 -10.70
C GLU A 64 -1.69 -1.97 -9.52
N LEU A 65 -0.59 -2.73 -9.65
CA LEU A 65 0.50 -2.80 -8.69
C LEU A 65 1.32 -1.50 -8.66
N ASP A 66 1.62 -0.92 -9.81
CA ASP A 66 2.33 0.36 -9.91
C ASP A 66 1.53 1.48 -9.26
N SER A 67 0.20 1.49 -9.46
CA SER A 67 -0.71 2.41 -8.79
C SER A 67 -0.68 2.24 -7.26
N SER A 68 -0.73 0.99 -6.77
CA SER A 68 -0.59 0.70 -5.34
C SER A 68 0.77 1.12 -4.78
N ARG A 69 1.85 0.91 -5.53
CA ARG A 69 3.20 1.32 -5.15
C ARG A 69 3.30 2.84 -5.02
N MET A 70 2.77 3.60 -5.98
CA MET A 70 2.72 5.06 -5.91
C MET A 70 1.97 5.55 -4.68
N LEU A 71 0.81 4.94 -4.36
CA LEU A 71 0.06 5.27 -3.16
C LEU A 71 0.88 5.01 -1.89
N ALA A 72 1.56 3.87 -1.79
CA ALA A 72 2.42 3.55 -0.65
C ALA A 72 3.56 4.57 -0.47
N CYS A 73 4.22 4.98 -1.56
CA CYS A 73 5.25 6.02 -1.52
C CYS A 73 4.68 7.36 -1.04
N LEU A 74 3.54 7.79 -1.57
CA LEU A 74 2.89 9.04 -1.19
C LEU A 74 2.52 9.06 0.31
N LEU A 75 1.98 7.96 0.83
CA LEU A 75 1.67 7.81 2.25
C LEU A 75 2.92 7.84 3.13
N GLY A 76 4.01 7.23 2.66
CA GLY A 76 5.32 7.29 3.31
C GLY A 76 5.86 8.72 3.39
N ASP A 77 5.81 9.45 2.29
CA ASP A 77 6.25 10.85 2.21
C ASP A 77 5.40 11.76 3.11
N MET A 78 4.08 11.55 3.11
CA MET A 78 3.16 12.31 3.97
C MET A 78 3.47 12.07 5.46
N THR A 79 3.69 10.82 5.86
CA THR A 79 4.06 10.47 7.23
C THR A 79 5.39 11.13 7.63
N ALA A 80 6.39 11.10 6.75
CA ALA A 80 7.68 11.76 6.99
C ALA A 80 7.54 13.28 7.14
N GLN A 81 6.74 13.92 6.29
CA GLN A 81 6.45 15.36 6.40
C GLN A 81 5.74 15.70 7.70
N MET A 82 4.74 14.91 8.12
CA MET A 82 4.04 15.10 9.38
C MET A 82 4.98 14.96 10.59
N HIS A 83 5.84 13.94 10.59
CA HIS A 83 6.83 13.73 11.64
C HIS A 83 7.84 14.90 11.70
N SER A 84 8.33 15.35 10.56
CA SER A 84 9.22 16.52 10.48
C SER A 84 8.54 17.78 10.98
N ALA A 85 7.28 18.02 10.60
CA ALA A 85 6.50 19.16 11.07
C ALA A 85 6.33 19.12 12.59
N VAL A 86 5.98 17.97 13.18
CA VAL A 86 5.87 17.80 14.64
C VAL A 86 7.22 18.04 15.32
N ALA A 87 8.30 17.48 14.80
CA ALA A 87 9.64 17.66 15.37
C ALA A 87 10.14 19.11 15.28
N SER A 88 9.73 19.86 14.26
CA SER A 88 10.07 21.28 14.07
C SER A 88 9.25 22.23 14.95
N ARG A 89 8.20 21.75 15.62
CA ARG A 89 7.43 22.57 16.56
C ARG A 89 8.25 22.78 17.82
N ASP A 90 8.62 24.02 18.05
CA ASP A 90 9.13 24.46 19.34
C ASP A 90 7.98 24.41 20.36
N LEU A 91 8.06 23.48 21.31
CA LEU A 91 7.01 23.25 22.32
C LEU A 91 6.90 24.43 23.29
N ASP A 92 7.96 25.23 23.41
CA ASP A 92 8.01 26.44 24.22
C ASP A 92 7.63 27.71 23.44
N ALA A 93 7.31 27.61 22.14
CA ALA A 93 6.86 28.76 21.39
C ALA A 93 5.52 29.28 21.96
N PRO A 94 5.40 30.59 22.24
CA PRO A 94 4.17 31.17 22.74
C PRO A 94 3.04 30.89 21.74
N GLN A 95 2.03 30.14 22.17
CA GLN A 95 0.86 29.91 21.35
C GLN A 95 0.15 31.25 21.12
N PRO A 96 -0.26 31.57 19.87
CA PRO A 96 -1.01 32.78 19.61
C PRO A 96 -2.32 32.72 20.39
N LEU A 97 -2.39 33.48 21.50
CA LEU A 97 -3.63 33.68 22.24
C LEU A 97 -4.63 34.32 21.28
N TYR A 98 -5.83 33.73 21.21
CA TYR A 98 -6.93 34.18 20.38
C TYR A 98 -7.17 35.69 20.60
N GLN A 99 -6.72 36.56 19.70
CA GLN A 99 -7.06 37.98 19.74
C GLN A 99 -8.46 38.12 19.14
N ARG A 100 -9.45 38.31 20.01
CA ARG A 100 -10.80 38.68 19.59
C ARG A 100 -10.71 40.03 18.89
N ALA A 101 -11.07 40.08 17.60
CA ALA A 101 -11.15 41.33 16.86
C ALA A 101 -12.10 42.31 17.59
N ARG A 102 -11.65 43.56 17.73
CA ARG A 102 -12.38 44.65 18.39
C ARG A 102 -13.69 44.98 17.68
#